data_AF-A0A935T9K9-F1
#
_entry.id   AF-A0A935T9K9-F1
#
_cell.length_a   1.000
_cell.length_b   1.000
_cell.length_c   1.000
_cell.angle_alpha   90.00
_cell.angle_beta   90.00
_cell.angle_gamma   90.00
#
_symmetry.space_group_name_H-M   'P 1'
#
loop_
_entity.id
_entity.type
_entity.pdbx_description
1 polymer ?
#
loop_
_entity_poly.entity_id
_entity_poly.type
_entity_poly.pdbx_seq_one_letter_code
_entity_poly.pdbx_strand_id
1 'polypeptide(L)' 'MDLNDPFAERMVAQVQLIERYRDDVLRSEGRWLDGDSAALEWITRYAAQFPPIEGYARH' A
#
# COMPACT_ATOMS: atom_id res chain seq x y z
N MET A 1 11.91 -17.81 -9.35
CA MET A 1 11.41 -16.50 -8.89
C MET A 1 10.92 -16.76 -7.49
N ASP A 2 11.80 -16.57 -6.51
CA ASP A 2 11.53 -16.91 -5.12
C ASP A 2 10.47 -15.97 -4.56
N LEU A 3 9.36 -16.54 -4.10
CA LEU A 3 8.24 -15.79 -3.49
C LEU A 3 8.57 -15.33 -2.06
N ASN A 4 9.74 -15.71 -1.54
CA ASN A 4 10.26 -15.32 -0.23
C ASN A 4 11.18 -14.10 -0.31
N ASP A 5 10.90 -13.20 -1.25
CA ASP A 5 11.51 -11.89 -1.27
C ASP A 5 10.73 -10.98 -0.30
N PRO A 6 11.33 -10.51 0.80
CA PRO A 6 10.66 -9.62 1.76
C PRO A 6 10.13 -8.34 1.09
N PHE A 7 10.66 -7.94 -0.07
CA PHE A 7 10.10 -6.86 -0.86
C PHE A 7 8.79 -7.26 -1.54
N ALA A 8 8.70 -8.47 -2.09
CA ALA A 8 7.50 -8.98 -2.74
C ALA A 8 6.37 -9.18 -1.72
N GLU A 9 6.67 -9.76 -0.56
CA GLU A 9 5.68 -9.92 0.53
C GLU A 9 5.13 -8.56 0.99
N ARG A 10 6.02 -7.57 1.14
CA ARG A 10 5.61 -6.20 1.50
C ARG A 10 4.77 -5.55 0.41
N MET A 11 5.11 -5.72 -0.87
CA MET A 11 4.29 -5.21 -1.97
C MET A 11 2.87 -5.81 -1.95
N VAL A 12 2.73 -7.12 -1.74
CA VAL A 12 1.42 -7.77 -1.62
C VAL A 12 0.63 -7.22 -0.43
N ALA A 13 1.28 -7.06 0.73
CA ALA A 13 0.65 -6.48 1.91
C ALA A 13 0.18 -5.03 1.66
N GLN A 14 0.96 -4.23 0.92
CA GLN A 14 0.55 -2.87 0.54
C GLN A 14 -0.68 -2.86 -0.38
N VAL A 15 -0.74 -3.76 -1.36
CA VAL A 15 -1.91 -3.88 -2.24
C VAL A 15 -3.16 -4.24 -1.43
N GLN A 16 -3.07 -5.17 -0.48
CA GLN A 16 -4.20 -5.53 0.38
C GLN A 16 -4.70 -4.36 1.25
N LEU A 17 -3.79 -3.50 1.72
CA LEU A 17 -4.15 -2.31 2.48
C LEU A 17 -4.86 -1.26 1.59
N ILE A 18 -4.38 -1.07 0.35
CA ILE A 18 -5.01 -0.16 -0.62
C ILE A 18 -6.43 -0.63 -0.96
N GLU A 19 -6.64 -1.93 -1.18
CA GLU A 19 -8.00 -2.45 -1.46
C GLU A 19 -8.92 -2.29 -0.25
N ARG A 20 -8.44 -2.51 0.98
CA ARG A 20 -9.22 -2.23 2.19
C ARG A 20 -9.56 -0.75 2.32
N TYR A 21 -8.60 0.14 2.06
CA TYR A 21 -8.83 1.58 2.08
C TYR A 21 -9.91 1.99 1.08
N ARG A 22 -9.86 1.44 -0.13
CA ARG A 22 -10.87 1.65 -1.16
C ARG A 22 -12.27 1.24 -0.70
N ASP A 23 -12.41 0.05 -0.12
CA ASP A 23 -13.68 -0.43 0.43
C ASP A 23 -14.16 0.44 1.60
N ASP A 24 -13.24 0.88 2.45
CA ASP A 24 -13.56 1.76 3.58
C ASP A 24 -14.08 3.11 3.09
N VAL A 25 -13.40 3.75 2.13
CA VAL A 25 -13.83 5.02 1.52
C VAL A 25 -15.20 4.88 0.86
N LEU A 26 -15.46 3.75 0.18
CA LEU A 26 -16.78 3.50 -0.39
C LEU A 26 -17.85 3.39 0.69
N ARG A 27 -17.54 2.74 1.81
CA ARG A 27 -18.50 2.54 2.92
C ARG A 27 -18.70 3.78 3.79
N SER A 28 -17.64 4.54 4.04
CA SER A 28 -17.64 5.67 4.97
C SER A 28 -17.96 7.00 4.28
N GLU A 29 -17.43 7.21 3.08
CA GLU A 29 -17.60 8.46 2.31
C GLU A 29 -18.59 8.29 1.14
N GLY A 30 -18.93 7.06 0.75
CA GLY A 30 -19.76 6.81 -0.43
C GLY A 30 -19.05 7.08 -1.76
N ARG A 31 -17.75 7.37 -1.73
CA ARG A 31 -16.95 7.63 -2.94
C ARG A 31 -16.41 6.34 -3.51
N TRP A 32 -16.58 6.15 -4.82
CA TRP A 32 -15.93 5.06 -5.53
C TRP A 32 -14.55 5.51 -6.00
N LEU A 33 -13.52 4.76 -5.61
CA LEU A 33 -12.16 4.91 -6.12
C LEU A 33 -11.85 3.74 -7.04
N ASP A 34 -11.10 3.99 -8.12
CA ASP A 34 -10.39 2.93 -8.84
C ASP A 34 -9.07 2.59 -8.13
N GLY A 35 -8.39 1.52 -8.59
CA GLY A 35 -7.16 1.04 -7.96
C GLY A 35 -6.02 2.06 -7.99
N ASP A 36 -5.84 2.79 -9.09
CA ASP A 36 -4.81 3.81 -9.23
C ASP A 36 -5.09 5.03 -8.34
N SER A 37 -6.34 5.49 -8.31
CA SER A 37 -6.78 6.58 -7.44
C SER A 37 -6.62 6.22 -5.96
N ALA A 38 -6.99 5.01 -5.56
CA ALA A 38 -6.81 4.52 -4.19
C ALA A 38 -5.32 4.41 -3.82
N ALA A 39 -4.48 3.91 -4.73
CA ALA A 39 -3.04 3.82 -4.52
C ALA A 39 -2.41 5.21 -4.37
N LEU A 40 -2.79 6.18 -5.21
CA LEU A 40 -2.27 7.55 -5.15
C LEU A 40 -2.69 8.26 -3.85
N GLU A 41 -3.96 8.15 -3.46
CA GLU A 41 -4.43 8.69 -2.18
C GLU A 41 -3.72 8.02 -0.99
N TRP A 42 -3.55 6.70 -1.04
CA TRP A 42 -2.86 5.93 0.00
C TRP A 42 -1.40 6.36 0.15
N ILE A 43 -0.66 6.44 -0.97
CA ILE A 43 0.73 6.91 -0.97
C ILE A 43 0.77 8.35 -0.44
N THR A 44 -0.08 9.24 -0.92
CA THR A 44 -0.06 10.65 -0.46
C THR A 44 -0.30 10.79 1.05
N ARG A 45 -1.19 9.98 1.62
CA ARG A 45 -1.54 10.03 3.06
C ARG A 45 -0.54 9.28 3.95
N TYR A 46 -0.01 8.16 3.49
CA TYR A 46 0.76 7.22 4.32
C TYR A 46 2.23 7.08 3.89
N ALA A 47 2.68 7.73 2.81
CA ALA A 47 4.06 7.62 2.33
C ALA A 47 5.10 7.98 3.39
N ALA A 48 4.81 9.00 4.20
CA ALA A 48 5.67 9.44 5.29
C ALA A 48 5.82 8.39 6.42
N GLN A 49 4.94 7.40 6.47
CA GLN A 49 4.99 6.31 7.45
C GLN A 49 5.78 5.10 6.93
N PHE A 50 6.14 5.07 5.63
CA PHE A 50 7.00 4.01 5.13
C PHE A 50 8.42 4.20 5.64
N PRO A 51 9.03 3.15 6.23
CA PRO A 51 10.44 3.20 6.53
C PRO A 51 11.23 3.38 5.23
N PRO A 52 12.25 4.25 5.21
CA PRO A 52 13.09 4.43 4.04
C PRO A 52 13.73 3.09 3.65
N ILE A 53 13.82 2.85 2.34
CA ILE A 53 14.41 1.63 1.77
C ILE A 53 15.86 1.41 2.29
N GLU A 54 16.54 2.48 2.69
CA GLU A 54 17.91 2.48 3.23
C GLU A 54 18.07 1.67 4.54
N GLY A 55 16.99 1.39 5.27
CA GLY A 55 17.02 0.48 6.43
C GLY A 55 17.25 -1.00 6.08
N TYR A 56 17.21 -1.37 4.80
CA TYR A 56 17.40 -2.75 4.32
C TYR A 56 18.76 -3.01 3.65
N ALA A 57 19.62 -1.99 3.50
CA ALA A 57 20.96 -2.16 2.89
C ALA A 57 22.01 -2.79 3.84
N ARG A 58 21.58 -3.30 5.00
CA ARG A 58 22.45 -3.98 5.95
C ARG A 58 21.82 -5.28 6.41
N HIS A 59 22.04 -6.35 5.65
CA HIS A 59 22.44 -7.64 6.21
C HIS A 59 22.97 -8.56 5.10
#